data_AF-A0AAU8H8G6-F1
#
_entry.id   AF-A0AAU8H8G6-F1
#
_cell.length_a   1.000
_cell.length_b   1.000
_cell.length_c   1.000
_cell.angle_alpha   90.00
_cell.angle_beta   90.00
_cell.angle_gamma   90.00
#
_symmetry.space_group_name_H-M   'P 1'
#
loop_
_entity.id
_entity.type
_entity.pdbx_description
1 polymer ?
#
loop_
_entity_poly.entity_id
_entity_poly.type
_entity_poly.pdbx_seq_one_letter_code
_entity_poly.pdbx_strand_id
1 'polypeptide(L)'
;MPGDEFKLRIPGLLVLAAVWVMLGGVIGVGSFGQIYPLTDKDGWKNPAGIAAAGFGACLVGLLVLEPWSWFPRARPRRSTLTTVTTIEEYERNVWPDPGPDATSLVRRCAELRRKPVADFTVEDLRVLLGQEIGVPALLPRAVAVLLRDPLAEGAYHPGDLLSNVLRLRDAAWSDLQTERTQLAAVLTELIARPPFSDPDLKPAHPDRLLRDAVMRFLGR
;
A
#
# COMPACT_ATOMS: atom_id res chain seq x y z
N MET A 1 -24.45 31.24 27.76
CA MET A 1 -25.43 30.58 26.88
C MET A 1 -25.31 31.17 25.48
N PRO A 2 -25.47 30.39 24.40
CA PRO A 2 -24.54 29.35 23.89
C PRO A 2 -24.26 29.57 22.38
N GLY A 3 -23.28 28.91 21.75
CA GLY A 3 -23.39 27.61 21.05
C GLY A 3 -22.70 27.78 19.67
N ASP A 4 -22.08 26.83 19.00
CA ASP A 4 -22.00 25.38 19.16
C ASP A 4 -20.73 24.84 18.47
N GLU A 5 -20.36 23.65 18.91
CA GLU A 5 -19.15 22.88 18.62
C GLU A 5 -19.21 22.19 17.24
N PHE A 6 -18.07 22.10 16.55
CA PHE A 6 -17.83 21.05 15.56
C PHE A 6 -16.67 20.16 16.00
N LYS A 7 -17.05 18.94 16.43
CA LYS A 7 -16.19 17.85 16.91
C LYS A 7 -15.30 17.33 15.78
N LEU A 8 -13.98 17.51 15.91
CA LEU A 8 -13.00 16.76 15.13
C LEU A 8 -12.72 15.43 15.84
N ARG A 9 -13.19 14.34 15.25
CA ARG A 9 -13.09 12.97 15.77
C ARG A 9 -11.77 12.37 15.30
N ILE A 10 -10.73 12.49 16.13
CA ILE A 10 -9.41 11.85 15.93
C ILE A 10 -9.48 10.40 16.46
N PRO A 11 -9.02 9.38 15.72
CA PRO A 11 -9.06 7.99 16.18
C PRO A 11 -8.05 7.73 17.31
N GLY A 12 -8.52 7.06 18.37
CA GLY A 12 -7.92 6.95 19.71
C GLY A 12 -6.63 6.13 19.87
N LEU A 13 -5.74 6.07 18.88
CA LEU A 13 -4.46 5.36 19.03
C LEU A 13 -3.32 6.24 19.58
N LEU A 14 -3.47 7.58 19.54
CA LEU A 14 -2.44 8.53 19.99
C LEU A 14 -2.54 8.93 21.47
N VAL A 15 -3.65 8.63 22.16
CA VAL A 15 -3.83 8.98 23.58
C VAL A 15 -3.14 7.97 24.52
N LEU A 16 -2.94 6.72 24.09
CA LEU A 16 -2.31 5.70 24.95
C LEU A 16 -0.79 5.87 25.08
N ALA A 17 -0.11 6.47 24.10
CA ALA A 17 1.33 6.74 24.20
C ALA A 17 1.66 7.92 25.14
N ALA A 18 0.75 8.89 25.26
CA ALA A 18 0.95 10.07 26.12
C ALA A 18 0.63 9.81 27.60
N VAL A 19 -0.24 8.84 27.92
CA VAL A 19 -0.59 8.49 29.31
C VAL A 19 0.53 7.70 30.00
N TRP A 20 1.34 6.93 29.26
CA TRP A 20 2.45 6.18 29.86
C TRP A 20 3.66 7.05 30.24
N VAL A 21 3.82 8.22 29.61
CA VAL A 21 4.88 9.19 29.97
C VAL A 21 4.48 10.07 31.17
N MET A 22 3.19 10.17 31.50
CA MET A 22 2.68 11.02 32.59
C MET A 22 2.38 10.29 33.91
N LEU A 23 2.44 8.95 33.95
CA LEU A 23 2.23 8.15 35.18
C LEU A 23 3.51 7.50 35.75
N GLY A 24 4.69 7.90 35.26
CA GLY A 24 5.99 7.57 35.86
C GLY A 24 6.53 8.64 36.82
N GLY A 25 5.68 9.55 37.31
CA GLY A 25 6.09 10.78 37.99
C GLY A 25 5.49 11.00 39.38
N VAL A 26 5.27 9.96 40.19
CA VAL A 26 4.96 10.11 41.63
C VAL A 26 5.54 8.94 42.44
N ILE A 27 6.86 8.92 42.68
CA ILE A 27 7.44 8.53 43.97
C ILE A 27 8.61 9.49 44.22
N GLY A 28 8.59 10.12 45.40
CA GLY A 28 9.29 11.34 45.72
C GLY A 28 10.82 11.26 45.74
N VAL A 29 11.38 12.46 45.65
CA VAL A 29 12.77 12.82 45.89
C VAL A 29 13.23 12.28 47.24
N GLY A 30 14.20 11.37 47.21
CA GLY A 30 15.12 11.08 48.32
C GLY A 30 16.54 11.19 47.78
N SER A 31 17.33 12.07 48.38
CA SER A 31 18.75 12.37 48.15
C SER A 31 19.54 11.37 47.28
N PHE A 32 19.95 11.83 46.10
CA PHE A 32 21.09 11.28 45.36
C PHE A 32 22.39 11.65 46.09
N GLY A 33 22.75 10.84 47.07
CA GLY A 33 24.00 10.99 47.81
C GLY A 33 23.99 10.12 49.05
N GLN A 34 24.75 9.03 48.99
CA GLN A 34 25.05 8.02 50.02
C GLN A 34 24.28 6.69 49.91
N ILE A 35 25.07 5.60 49.96
CA ILE A 35 24.72 4.18 50.13
C ILE A 35 24.76 3.30 48.85
N TYR A 36 25.93 3.12 48.24
CA TYR A 36 26.79 1.93 48.39
C TYR A 36 28.03 2.03 47.47
N PRO A 37 29.21 1.59 47.92
CA PRO A 37 30.45 1.67 47.16
C PRO A 37 30.54 0.53 46.13
N LEU A 38 31.10 0.85 44.96
CA LEU A 38 31.72 -0.15 44.08
C LEU A 38 32.81 -0.88 44.89
N THR A 39 32.55 -2.13 45.26
CA THR A 39 33.53 -3.24 45.24
C THR A 39 32.87 -4.47 45.85
N ASP A 40 32.35 -5.37 45.03
CA ASP A 40 32.43 -6.80 45.34
C ASP A 40 32.38 -7.62 44.05
N LYS A 41 33.31 -8.58 43.93
CA LYS A 41 33.60 -9.32 42.68
C LYS A 41 32.76 -10.60 42.54
N ASP A 42 31.87 -10.87 43.50
CA ASP A 42 31.11 -12.12 43.57
C ASP A 42 29.57 -11.93 43.65
N GLY A 43 29.05 -10.80 43.18
CA GLY A 43 27.61 -10.45 43.25
C GLY A 43 26.63 -11.32 42.45
N TRP A 44 27.10 -12.37 41.75
CA TRP A 44 26.26 -13.20 40.87
C TRP A 44 25.52 -14.36 41.58
N LYS A 45 25.79 -14.62 42.86
CA LYS A 45 25.24 -15.79 43.60
C LYS A 45 24.00 -15.51 44.45
N ASN A 46 23.45 -14.29 44.43
CA ASN A 46 22.18 -13.97 45.10
C ASN A 46 20.97 -14.13 44.16
N PRO A 47 19.78 -14.49 44.65
CA PRO A 47 18.59 -14.67 43.81
C PRO A 47 18.15 -13.38 43.10
N ALA A 48 18.55 -12.21 43.59
CA ALA A 48 18.35 -10.92 42.94
C ALA A 48 19.31 -10.68 41.74
N GLY A 49 20.46 -11.36 41.66
CA GLY A 49 21.40 -11.26 40.53
C GLY A 49 20.99 -12.10 39.32
N ILE A 50 20.28 -13.21 39.54
CA ILE A 50 19.79 -14.09 38.46
C ILE A 50 18.64 -13.42 37.68
N ALA A 51 17.84 -12.56 38.34
CA ALA A 51 16.81 -11.78 37.67
C ALA A 51 17.35 -10.71 36.71
N ALA A 52 18.55 -10.17 36.98
CA ALA A 52 19.19 -9.18 36.12
C ALA A 52 19.86 -9.80 34.86
N ALA A 53 20.27 -11.07 34.92
CA ALA A 53 20.84 -11.78 33.76
C ALA A 53 19.78 -12.42 32.84
N GLY A 54 18.55 -12.64 33.32
CA GLY A 54 17.45 -13.23 32.55
C GLY A 54 16.74 -12.28 31.56
N PHE A 55 16.84 -10.96 31.75
CA PHE A 55 16.17 -9.98 30.89
C PHE A 55 17.02 -9.48 29.71
N GLY A 56 18.34 -9.73 29.70
CA GLY A 56 19.23 -9.34 28.61
C GLY A 56 19.23 -10.28 27.39
N ALA A 57 18.77 -11.53 27.56
CA ALA A 57 18.81 -12.55 26.49
C ALA A 57 17.46 -12.77 25.78
N CYS A 58 16.35 -12.19 26.26
CA CYS A 58 15.05 -12.26 25.57
C CYS A 58 14.85 -11.16 24.51
N LEU A 59 15.71 -10.14 24.46
CA LEU A 59 15.57 -9.03 23.50
C LEU A 59 16.40 -9.20 22.21
N VAL A 60 17.22 -10.26 22.12
CA VAL A 60 18.01 -10.57 20.90
C VAL A 60 17.39 -11.72 20.09
N GLY A 61 16.51 -12.53 20.67
CA GLY A 61 15.82 -13.65 19.99
C GLY A 61 14.55 -13.30 19.22
N LEU A 62 14.08 -12.05 19.31
CA LEU A 62 12.91 -11.53 18.56
C LEU A 62 13.28 -10.63 17.38
N LEU A 63 14.59 -10.52 17.07
CA LEU A 63 15.13 -9.68 16.00
C LEU A 63 15.46 -10.45 14.71
N VAL A 64 15.03 -11.72 14.58
CA VAL A 64 15.37 -12.60 13.44
C VAL A 64 14.13 -13.09 12.67
N LEU A 65 12.97 -12.45 12.80
CA LEU A 65 11.82 -12.68 11.91
C LEU A 65 11.17 -11.35 11.47
N GLU A 66 11.78 -10.75 10.44
CA GLU A 66 11.18 -9.94 9.36
C GLU A 66 10.00 -8.99 9.68
N PRO A 67 10.26 -7.67 9.86
CA PRO A 67 9.30 -6.66 9.40
C PRO A 67 9.94 -5.45 8.68
N TRP A 68 11.07 -5.62 7.96
CA TRP A 68 11.63 -4.54 7.13
C TRP A 68 10.89 -4.34 5.79
N SER A 69 9.84 -5.11 5.52
CA SER A 69 8.90 -4.92 4.40
C SER A 69 7.74 -3.94 4.72
N TRP A 70 7.58 -3.52 5.98
CA TRP A 70 6.49 -2.63 6.43
C TRP A 70 6.81 -1.13 6.37
N PHE A 71 8.09 -0.75 6.17
CA PHE A 71 8.45 0.66 6.04
C PHE A 71 8.28 1.13 4.59
N PRO A 72 7.50 2.21 4.33
CA PRO A 72 7.53 2.88 3.04
C PRO A 72 8.94 3.45 2.83
N ARG A 73 9.75 2.78 2.01
CA ARG A 73 10.97 3.42 1.49
C ARG A 73 10.51 4.65 0.72
N ALA A 74 11.15 5.79 0.99
CA ALA A 74 11.00 6.99 0.18
C ALA A 74 11.10 6.58 -1.30
N ARG A 75 10.04 6.85 -2.08
CA ARG A 75 9.98 6.46 -3.48
C ARG A 75 11.11 7.20 -4.21
N PRO A 76 12.04 6.49 -4.86
CA PRO A 76 13.02 7.16 -5.68
C PRO A 76 12.31 7.89 -6.83
N ARG A 77 12.83 9.09 -7.13
CA ARG A 77 12.51 9.95 -8.28
C ARG A 77 12.21 9.12 -9.53
N ARG A 78 11.14 9.45 -10.28
CA ARG A 78 10.71 8.85 -11.57
C ARG A 78 11.90 8.25 -12.32
N SER A 79 12.05 6.94 -12.26
CA SER A 79 12.88 6.21 -13.22
C SER A 79 12.16 6.28 -14.55
N THR A 80 12.78 6.92 -15.54
CA THR A 80 12.33 6.83 -16.93
C THR A 80 12.47 5.39 -17.36
N LEU A 81 11.36 4.66 -17.42
CA LEU A 81 11.31 3.31 -18.00
C LEU A 81 11.85 3.38 -19.42
N THR A 82 12.95 2.68 -19.69
CA THR A 82 13.43 2.49 -21.07
C THR A 82 12.57 1.43 -21.75
N THR A 83 12.60 1.36 -23.08
CA THR A 83 11.78 0.40 -23.84
C THR A 83 12.02 -1.06 -23.45
N VAL A 84 13.18 -1.38 -22.88
CA VAL A 84 13.55 -2.74 -22.47
C VAL A 84 13.29 -3.04 -20.99
N THR A 85 12.89 -2.06 -20.18
CA THR A 85 12.82 -2.24 -18.72
C THR A 85 11.68 -3.17 -18.32
N THR A 86 12.01 -4.23 -17.58
CA THR A 86 11.04 -5.18 -17.00
C THR A 86 10.57 -4.73 -15.61
N ILE A 87 9.55 -5.38 -15.05
CA ILE A 87 9.09 -5.08 -13.69
C ILE A 87 10.15 -5.51 -12.67
N GLU A 88 10.79 -6.67 -12.87
CA GLU A 88 11.84 -7.16 -11.96
C GLU A 88 13.01 -6.18 -11.87
N GLU A 89 13.42 -5.59 -13.00
CA GLU A 89 14.47 -4.57 -13.04
C GLU A 89 14.02 -3.27 -12.36
N TYR A 90 12.79 -2.82 -12.64
CA TYR A 90 12.23 -1.60 -12.04
C TYR A 90 12.17 -1.71 -10.51
N GLU A 91 11.70 -2.84 -10.00
CA GLU A 91 11.58 -3.10 -8.56
C GLU A 91 12.88 -3.58 -7.92
N ARG A 92 13.90 -3.92 -8.73
CA ARG A 92 15.13 -4.60 -8.32
C ARG A 92 14.83 -5.86 -7.51
N ASN A 93 13.84 -6.62 -7.98
CA ASN A 93 13.31 -7.79 -7.29
C ASN A 93 12.96 -8.90 -8.29
N VAL A 94 13.75 -9.96 -8.28
CA VAL A 94 13.56 -11.17 -9.10
C VAL A 94 12.75 -12.17 -8.30
N TRP A 95 11.68 -12.70 -8.89
CA TRP A 95 10.88 -13.74 -8.26
C TRP A 95 11.46 -15.13 -8.56
N PRO A 96 11.41 -16.07 -7.59
CA PRO A 96 11.75 -17.46 -7.87
C PRO A 96 10.78 -18.04 -8.90
N ASP A 97 11.23 -19.05 -9.65
CA ASP A 97 10.36 -19.73 -10.59
C ASP A 97 9.19 -20.40 -9.86
N PRO A 98 7.96 -20.30 -10.41
CA PRO A 98 6.80 -20.92 -9.81
C PRO A 98 6.93 -22.46 -9.84
N GLY A 99 6.78 -23.09 -8.68
CA GLY A 99 6.85 -24.54 -8.51
C GLY A 99 5.79 -25.32 -9.32
N PRO A 100 5.84 -26.66 -9.35
CA PRO A 100 4.96 -27.49 -10.18
C PRO A 100 3.47 -27.32 -9.86
N ASP A 101 3.12 -27.02 -8.61
CA ASP A 101 1.73 -26.87 -8.16
C ASP A 101 1.19 -25.43 -8.33
N ALA A 102 1.97 -24.52 -8.90
CA ALA A 102 1.55 -23.13 -9.10
C ALA A 102 0.39 -23.02 -10.09
N THR A 103 -0.61 -22.21 -9.72
CA THR A 103 -1.77 -21.91 -10.58
C THR A 103 -1.34 -21.20 -11.86
N SER A 104 -2.19 -21.28 -12.90
CA SER A 104 -1.96 -20.59 -14.17
C SER A 104 -1.79 -19.08 -13.99
N LEU A 105 -2.55 -18.45 -13.09
CA LEU A 105 -2.43 -17.02 -12.79
C LEU A 105 -1.07 -16.68 -12.18
N VAL A 106 -0.57 -17.47 -11.21
CA VAL A 106 0.74 -17.25 -10.61
C VAL A 106 1.85 -17.36 -11.66
N ARG A 107 1.78 -18.39 -12.52
CA ARG A 107 2.73 -18.56 -13.64
C ARG A 107 2.69 -17.37 -14.59
N ARG A 108 1.48 -16.96 -14.99
CA ARG A 108 1.29 -15.80 -15.88
C ARG A 108 1.85 -14.52 -15.27
N CYS A 109 1.63 -14.27 -13.99
CA CYS A 109 2.17 -13.11 -13.30
C CYS A 109 3.71 -13.15 -13.27
N ALA A 110 4.32 -14.30 -12.96
CA ALA A 110 5.77 -14.46 -12.95
C ALA A 110 6.39 -14.23 -14.34
N GLU A 111 5.78 -14.76 -15.40
CA GLU A 111 6.19 -14.52 -16.79
C GLU A 111 6.12 -13.04 -17.16
N LEU A 112 5.01 -12.37 -16.83
CA LEU A 112 4.81 -10.96 -17.17
C LEU A 112 5.78 -10.02 -16.46
N ARG A 113 6.27 -10.39 -15.26
CA ARG A 113 7.28 -9.58 -14.56
C ARG A 113 8.61 -9.50 -15.32
N ARG A 114 8.93 -10.51 -16.15
CA ARG A 114 10.13 -10.60 -16.99
C ARG A 114 9.94 -10.00 -18.39
N LYS A 115 8.71 -9.65 -18.76
CA LYS A 115 8.40 -9.01 -20.03
C LYS A 115 8.74 -7.51 -19.96
N PRO A 116 9.33 -6.90 -21.01
CA PRO A 116 9.51 -5.45 -21.06
C PRO A 116 8.17 -4.73 -20.94
N VAL A 117 8.09 -3.71 -20.08
CA VAL A 117 6.86 -2.93 -19.86
C VAL A 117 6.37 -2.26 -21.14
N ALA A 118 7.29 -1.94 -22.06
CA ALA A 118 6.96 -1.36 -23.35
C ALA A 118 6.11 -2.27 -24.26
N ASP A 119 6.15 -3.59 -24.05
CA ASP A 119 5.50 -4.60 -24.89
C ASP A 119 4.17 -5.10 -24.30
N PHE A 120 3.75 -4.53 -23.17
CA PHE A 120 2.53 -4.93 -22.49
C PHE A 120 1.30 -4.62 -23.34
N THR A 121 0.45 -5.63 -23.49
CA THR A 121 -0.90 -5.50 -24.05
C THR A 121 -1.87 -4.95 -22.99
N VAL A 122 -3.09 -4.59 -23.41
CA VAL A 122 -4.17 -4.20 -22.47
C VAL A 122 -4.46 -5.33 -21.48
N GLU A 123 -4.48 -6.58 -21.97
CA GLU A 123 -4.66 -7.77 -21.14
C GLU A 123 -3.54 -7.95 -20.11
N ASP A 124 -2.28 -7.76 -20.50
CA ASP A 124 -1.16 -7.86 -19.56
C ASP A 124 -1.26 -6.83 -18.42
N LEU A 125 -1.62 -5.59 -18.78
CA LEU A 125 -1.87 -4.52 -17.81
C LEU A 125 -3.04 -4.88 -16.89
N ARG A 126 -4.14 -5.37 -17.46
CA ARG A 126 -5.35 -5.76 -16.72
C ARG A 126 -5.04 -6.88 -15.73
N VAL A 127 -4.30 -7.91 -16.14
CA VAL A 127 -3.90 -9.04 -15.27
C VAL A 127 -3.07 -8.55 -14.10
N LEU A 128 -1.96 -7.84 -14.35
CA LEU A 128 -1.05 -7.46 -13.27
C LEU A 128 -1.62 -6.36 -12.35
N LEU A 129 -2.30 -5.36 -12.89
CA LEU A 129 -2.95 -4.33 -12.07
C LEU A 129 -4.12 -4.90 -11.26
N GLY A 130 -4.83 -5.92 -11.79
CA GLY A 130 -5.86 -6.64 -11.04
C GLY A 130 -5.32 -7.42 -9.84
N GLN A 131 -4.03 -7.77 -9.86
CA GLN A 131 -3.30 -8.39 -8.74
C GLN A 131 -2.49 -7.39 -7.91
N GLU A 132 -2.59 -6.08 -8.20
CA GLU A 132 -1.75 -5.03 -7.61
C GLU A 132 -0.22 -5.27 -7.72
N ILE A 133 0.23 -5.94 -8.79
CA ILE A 133 1.65 -6.21 -9.06
C ILE A 133 2.22 -5.12 -9.98
N GLY A 134 3.41 -4.60 -9.67
CA GLY A 134 4.12 -3.67 -10.55
C GLY A 134 3.43 -2.32 -10.74
N VAL A 135 2.48 -1.95 -9.87
CA VAL A 135 1.63 -0.76 -10.01
C VAL A 135 2.42 0.51 -10.35
N PRO A 136 3.54 0.85 -9.67
CA PRO A 136 4.27 2.08 -10.00
C PRO A 136 4.87 2.08 -11.42
N ALA A 137 5.22 0.92 -11.97
CA ALA A 137 5.74 0.79 -13.32
C ALA A 137 4.62 0.77 -14.37
N LEU A 138 3.47 0.17 -14.05
CA LEU A 138 2.41 -0.12 -15.01
C LEU A 138 1.32 0.96 -15.08
N LEU A 139 1.02 1.63 -13.96
CA LEU A 139 -0.05 2.61 -13.88
C LEU A 139 0.08 3.75 -14.89
N PRO A 140 1.26 4.39 -15.10
CA PRO A 140 1.39 5.44 -16.11
C PRO A 140 0.99 4.97 -17.51
N ARG A 141 1.39 3.75 -17.89
CA ARG A 141 1.06 3.16 -19.19
C ARG A 141 -0.42 2.83 -19.29
N ALA A 142 -1.02 2.26 -18.26
CA ALA A 142 -2.44 1.96 -18.23
C ALA A 142 -3.29 3.23 -18.35
N VAL A 143 -2.93 4.31 -17.65
CA VAL A 143 -3.61 5.59 -17.79
C VAL A 143 -3.45 6.17 -19.20
N ALA A 144 -2.27 6.07 -19.81
CA ALA A 144 -2.07 6.51 -21.19
C ALA A 144 -2.91 5.73 -22.21
N VAL A 145 -3.25 4.46 -21.94
CA VAL A 145 -4.21 3.68 -22.72
C VAL A 145 -5.63 4.20 -22.47
N LEU A 146 -6.02 4.32 -21.20
CA LEU A 146 -7.38 4.73 -20.81
C LEU A 146 -7.76 6.15 -21.22
N LEU A 147 -6.78 7.07 -21.31
CA LEU A 147 -7.00 8.41 -21.83
C LEU A 147 -7.33 8.42 -23.33
N ARG A 148 -6.87 7.40 -24.08
CA ARG A 148 -7.18 7.24 -25.50
C ARG A 148 -8.48 6.46 -25.69
N ASP A 149 -8.65 5.39 -24.94
CA ASP A 149 -9.84 4.55 -24.94
C ASP A 149 -10.20 4.12 -23.51
N PRO A 150 -11.18 4.79 -22.87
CA PRO A 150 -11.61 4.46 -21.52
C PRO A 150 -12.22 3.06 -21.38
N LEU A 151 -12.71 2.49 -22.50
CA LEU A 151 -13.32 1.17 -22.53
C LEU A 151 -12.38 0.11 -23.11
N ALA A 152 -11.07 0.42 -23.18
CA ALA A 152 -10.05 -0.52 -23.62
C ALA A 152 -10.24 -1.88 -22.94
N GLU A 153 -10.37 -2.90 -23.78
CA GLU A 153 -10.73 -4.27 -23.39
C GLU A 153 -9.50 -5.16 -23.38
N GLY A 154 -9.34 -5.92 -22.29
CA GLY A 154 -8.47 -7.09 -22.23
C GLY A 154 -9.20 -8.32 -22.78
N ALA A 155 -9.34 -9.34 -21.94
CA ALA A 155 -9.99 -10.61 -22.30
C ALA A 155 -11.38 -10.81 -21.68
N TYR A 156 -11.88 -9.90 -20.83
CA TYR A 156 -13.14 -10.11 -20.12
C TYR A 156 -14.32 -9.33 -20.70
N HIS A 157 -14.21 -7.99 -20.71
CA HIS A 157 -15.28 -7.12 -21.19
C HIS A 157 -14.76 -5.68 -21.41
N PRO A 158 -15.48 -4.84 -22.18
CA PRO A 158 -15.15 -3.43 -22.31
C PRO A 158 -14.97 -2.73 -20.96
N GLY A 159 -13.88 -1.98 -20.79
CA GLY A 159 -13.55 -1.29 -19.55
C GLY A 159 -13.06 -2.19 -18.40
N ASP A 160 -12.67 -3.44 -18.67
CA ASP A 160 -12.10 -4.33 -17.64
C ASP A 160 -10.74 -3.81 -17.09
N LEU A 161 -9.90 -3.19 -17.93
CA LEU A 161 -8.69 -2.50 -17.47
C LEU A 161 -9.05 -1.32 -16.56
N LEU A 162 -10.01 -0.49 -16.97
CA LEU A 162 -10.48 0.65 -16.17
C LEU A 162 -10.97 0.19 -14.81
N SER A 163 -11.75 -0.89 -14.76
CA SER A 163 -12.27 -1.48 -13.52
C SER A 163 -11.16 -1.81 -12.51
N ASN A 164 -10.03 -2.34 -12.99
CA ASN A 164 -8.88 -2.62 -12.11
C ASN A 164 -8.14 -1.34 -11.69
N VAL A 165 -7.97 -0.39 -12.60
CA VAL A 165 -7.31 0.90 -12.32
C VAL A 165 -8.08 1.71 -11.27
N LEU A 166 -9.42 1.75 -11.35
CA LEU A 166 -10.26 2.49 -10.40
C LEU A 166 -10.22 1.90 -8.98
N ARG A 167 -9.89 0.61 -8.83
CA ARG A 167 -9.79 -0.08 -7.54
C ARG A 167 -8.46 0.16 -6.83
N LEU A 168 -7.46 0.69 -7.52
CA LEU A 168 -6.15 0.98 -6.91
C LEU A 168 -6.30 1.99 -5.76
N ARG A 169 -5.43 1.82 -4.76
CA ARG A 169 -5.35 2.69 -3.59
C ARG A 169 -4.94 4.10 -3.98
N ASP A 170 -5.43 5.13 -3.29
CA ASP A 170 -5.10 6.53 -3.60
C ASP A 170 -3.59 6.82 -3.56
N ALA A 171 -2.86 6.14 -2.69
CA ALA A 171 -1.40 6.22 -2.63
C ALA A 171 -0.70 5.87 -3.96
N ALA A 172 -1.31 5.04 -4.83
CA ALA A 172 -0.75 4.72 -6.14
C ALA A 172 -0.68 5.94 -7.07
N TRP A 173 -1.54 6.93 -6.85
CA TRP A 173 -1.66 8.13 -7.69
C TRP A 173 -0.80 9.30 -7.23
N SER A 174 0.00 9.13 -6.16
CA SER A 174 0.78 10.22 -5.56
C SER A 174 1.85 10.84 -6.47
N ASP A 175 2.20 10.17 -7.58
CA ASP A 175 3.16 10.66 -8.57
C ASP A 175 2.51 10.87 -9.96
N LEU A 176 1.17 10.78 -10.01
CA LEU A 176 0.33 10.80 -11.22
C LEU A 176 -0.91 11.68 -11.05
N GLN A 177 -0.85 12.76 -10.26
CA GLN A 177 -2.01 13.61 -9.99
C GLN A 177 -2.53 14.27 -11.27
N THR A 178 -1.64 14.73 -12.15
CA THR A 178 -2.05 15.33 -13.44
C THR A 178 -2.81 14.32 -14.28
N GLU A 179 -2.27 13.12 -14.42
CA GLU A 179 -2.87 12.03 -15.18
C GLU A 179 -4.19 11.55 -14.54
N ARG A 180 -4.28 11.55 -13.20
CA ARG A 180 -5.52 11.29 -12.46
C ARG A 180 -6.60 12.31 -12.80
N THR A 181 -6.26 13.60 -12.82
CA THR A 181 -7.20 14.68 -13.18
C THR A 181 -7.65 14.58 -14.64
N GLN A 182 -6.73 14.29 -15.55
CA GLN A 182 -7.07 14.07 -16.96
C GLN A 182 -8.02 12.89 -17.13
N LEU A 183 -7.72 11.78 -16.45
CA LEU A 183 -8.58 10.60 -16.48
C LEU A 183 -9.95 10.92 -15.89
N ALA A 184 -10.01 11.64 -14.77
CA ALA A 184 -11.27 12.08 -14.17
C ALA A 184 -12.15 12.86 -15.17
N ALA A 185 -11.58 13.81 -15.91
CA ALA A 185 -12.32 14.57 -16.92
C ALA A 185 -12.89 13.66 -18.03
N VAL A 186 -12.07 12.74 -18.56
CA VAL A 186 -12.51 11.77 -19.57
C VAL A 186 -13.62 10.86 -19.04
N LEU A 187 -13.53 10.45 -17.78
CA LEU A 187 -14.51 9.59 -17.13
C LEU A 187 -15.83 10.31 -16.84
N THR A 188 -15.80 11.60 -16.52
CA THR A 188 -17.01 12.42 -16.39
C THR A 188 -17.79 12.45 -17.70
N GLU A 189 -17.11 12.66 -18.82
CA GLU A 189 -17.75 12.61 -20.15
C GLU A 189 -18.26 11.20 -20.49
N LEU A 190 -17.50 10.16 -20.13
CA LEU A 190 -17.89 8.76 -20.36
C LEU A 190 -19.22 8.41 -19.69
N ILE A 191 -19.44 8.83 -18.45
CA ILE A 191 -20.66 8.48 -17.69
C ILE A 191 -21.86 9.35 -18.05
N ALA A 192 -21.64 10.49 -18.70
CA ALA A 192 -22.70 11.39 -19.14
C ALA A 192 -23.43 10.91 -20.41
N ARG A 193 -22.89 9.91 -21.11
CA ARG A 193 -23.46 9.34 -22.34
C ARG A 193 -24.06 7.94 -22.13
N PRO A 194 -25.04 7.52 -22.95
CA PRO A 194 -25.50 6.14 -22.97
C PRO A 194 -24.36 5.16 -23.34
N PRO A 195 -24.38 3.91 -22.84
CA PRO A 195 -25.39 3.35 -21.93
C PRO A 195 -25.21 3.81 -20.47
N PHE A 196 -24.09 4.41 -20.10
CA PHE A 196 -23.79 4.74 -18.70
C PHE A 196 -24.76 5.76 -18.09
N SER A 197 -25.29 6.70 -18.86
CA SER A 197 -26.28 7.66 -18.37
C SER A 197 -27.69 7.06 -18.18
N ASP A 198 -27.92 5.81 -18.58
CA ASP A 198 -29.23 5.18 -18.50
C ASP A 198 -29.63 4.90 -17.03
N PRO A 199 -30.74 5.50 -16.53
CA PRO A 199 -31.22 5.28 -15.17
C PRO A 199 -31.74 3.86 -14.93
N ASP A 200 -32.15 3.15 -15.99
CA ASP A 200 -32.83 1.86 -15.90
C ASP A 200 -31.88 0.65 -15.92
N LEU A 201 -30.55 0.90 -15.99
CA LEU A 201 -29.55 -0.16 -15.89
C LEU A 201 -29.74 -0.99 -14.61
N LYS A 202 -29.87 -2.30 -14.76
CA LYS A 202 -29.99 -3.23 -13.62
C LYS A 202 -28.75 -3.15 -12.71
N PRO A 203 -28.88 -3.30 -11.38
CA PRO A 203 -27.74 -3.25 -10.46
C PRO A 203 -26.57 -4.17 -10.81
N ALA A 204 -26.86 -5.36 -11.35
CA ALA A 204 -25.84 -6.34 -11.75
C ALA A 204 -25.27 -6.10 -13.17
N HIS A 205 -25.72 -5.06 -13.88
CA HIS A 205 -25.25 -4.77 -15.23
C HIS A 205 -23.80 -4.25 -15.19
N PRO A 206 -22.88 -4.74 -16.05
CA PRO A 206 -21.48 -4.34 -16.03
C PRO A 206 -21.30 -2.81 -16.16
N ASP A 207 -22.05 -2.17 -17.06
CA ASP A 207 -21.98 -0.71 -17.23
C ASP A 207 -22.39 0.07 -15.97
N ARG A 208 -23.35 -0.46 -15.19
CA ARG A 208 -23.75 0.15 -13.92
C ARG A 208 -22.67 -0.01 -12.86
N LEU A 209 -22.08 -1.21 -12.75
CA LEU A 209 -20.97 -1.46 -11.83
C LEU A 209 -19.75 -0.57 -12.16
N LEU A 210 -19.46 -0.40 -13.44
CA LEU A 210 -18.38 0.47 -13.91
C LEU A 210 -18.69 1.94 -13.61
N ARG A 211 -19.91 2.41 -13.91
CA ARG A 211 -20.37 3.77 -13.55
C ARG A 211 -20.22 4.05 -12.06
N ASP A 212 -20.66 3.12 -11.21
CA ASP A 212 -20.59 3.27 -9.77
C ASP A 212 -19.12 3.27 -9.27
N ALA A 213 -18.23 2.53 -9.94
CA ALA A 213 -16.79 2.60 -9.68
C ALA A 213 -16.19 3.95 -10.10
N VAL A 214 -16.60 4.49 -11.25
CA VAL A 214 -16.18 5.83 -11.72
C VAL A 214 -16.63 6.89 -10.73
N MET A 215 -17.90 6.89 -10.31
CA MET A 215 -18.42 7.86 -9.35
C MET A 215 -17.65 7.85 -8.02
N ARG A 216 -17.29 6.66 -7.52
CA ARG A 216 -16.44 6.53 -6.32
C ARG A 216 -15.03 7.05 -6.54
N PHE A 217 -14.48 6.90 -7.74
CA PHE A 217 -13.17 7.44 -8.08
C PHE A 217 -13.18 8.97 -8.16
N LEU A 218 -14.22 9.56 -8.76
CA LEU A 218 -14.39 11.01 -8.87
C LEU A 218 -14.63 11.68 -7.51
N GLY A 219 -15.22 10.97 -6.55
CA GLY A 219 -15.48 11.46 -5.20
C GLY A 219 -14.31 11.37 -4.20
N ARG A 220 -13.15 10.83 -4.61
CA ARG A 220 -11.94 10.70 -3.79
C ARG A 220 -10.90 11.75 -4.17
#